data_AF-A0A6M4MJ09-F1
#
_entry.id   AF-A0A6M4MJ09-F1
#
_cell.length_a   1.000
_cell.length_b   1.000
_cell.length_c   1.000
_cell.angle_alpha   90.00
_cell.angle_beta   90.00
_cell.angle_gamma   90.00
#
_symmetry.space_group_name_H-M   'P 1'
#
loop_
_entity.id
_entity.type
_entity.pdbx_description
1 polymer ?
#
loop_
_entity_poly.entity_id
_entity_poly.type
_entity_poly.pdbx_seq_one_letter_code
_entity_poly.pdbx_strand_id
1 'polypeptide(L)' 'MPYAKDGTAFTPELSKNGFFTVGEKGDEQKIGSYEEALHYLRKMDKAKWRRPNPKGNWGIVSAVEWR' A
#
# COMPACT_ATOMS: atom_id res chain seq x y z
N MET A 1 -0.12 -11.50 -0.63
CA MET A 1 -0.72 -10.19 -0.32
C MET A 1 -0.09 -9.66 0.95
N PRO A 2 0.38 -8.40 0.98
CA PRO A 2 1.01 -7.85 2.17
C PRO A 2 -0.04 -7.39 3.19
N TYR A 3 0.20 -7.71 4.46
CA TYR A 3 -0.61 -7.34 5.62
C TYR A 3 0.17 -6.38 6.51
N ALA A 4 -0.48 -5.31 6.94
CA ALA A 4 0.03 -4.34 7.90
C ALA A 4 -0.30 -4.77 9.34
N LYS A 5 0.42 -4.18 10.30
CA LYS A 5 0.29 -4.50 11.74
C LYS A 5 -1.13 -4.35 12.29
N ASP A 6 -1.91 -3.45 11.72
CA ASP A 6 -3.28 -3.16 12.14
C ASP A 6 -4.32 -4.10 11.49
N GLY A 7 -3.87 -5.15 10.80
CA GLY A 7 -4.74 -6.14 10.15
C GLY A 7 -5.22 -5.73 8.76
N THR A 8 -4.90 -4.52 8.30
CA THR A 8 -5.24 -4.10 6.93
C THR A 8 -4.29 -4.71 5.91
N ALA A 9 -4.81 -5.02 4.74
CA ALA A 9 -4.05 -5.62 3.66
C ALA A 9 -4.05 -4.72 2.44
N PHE A 10 -3.06 -4.87 1.56
CA PHE A 10 -3.06 -4.16 0.29
C PHE A 10 -4.05 -4.80 -0.69
N THR A 11 -5.29 -4.30 -0.74
CA THR A 11 -6.37 -4.75 -1.65
C THR A 11 -6.53 -3.82 -2.85
N PRO A 12 -7.20 -4.29 -3.94
CA PRO A 12 -7.59 -3.42 -5.05
C PRO A 12 -8.48 -2.23 -4.66
N GLU A 13 -9.20 -2.31 -3.53
CA GLU A 13 -10.06 -1.26 -2.99
C GLU A 13 -9.29 -0.04 -2.46
N LEU A 14 -7.97 -0.16 -2.31
CA LEU A 14 -7.10 0.96 -1.90
C LEU A 14 -6.76 1.92 -3.04
N SER A 15 -7.36 1.74 -4.22
CA SER A 15 -7.24 2.70 -5.32
C SER A 15 -7.90 4.03 -4.93
N LYS A 16 -7.12 5.10 -4.92
CA LYS A 16 -7.60 6.47 -4.70
C LYS A 16 -7.48 7.28 -5.98
N ASN A 17 -8.60 7.76 -6.50
CA ASN A 17 -8.66 8.47 -7.78
C ASN A 17 -8.02 7.67 -8.95
N GLY A 18 -8.13 6.34 -8.91
CA GLY A 18 -7.53 5.45 -9.92
C GLY A 18 -6.06 5.10 -9.69
N PHE A 19 -5.45 5.49 -8.57
CA PHE A 19 -4.05 5.21 -8.27
C PHE A 19 -3.84 4.58 -6.89
N PHE A 20 -2.89 3.66 -6.82
CA PHE A 20 -2.30 3.13 -5.61
C PHE A 20 -1.06 3.94 -5.24
N THR A 21 -0.97 4.37 -3.99
CA THR A 21 0.23 5.06 -3.48
C THR A 21 1.07 4.06 -2.69
N VAL A 22 2.23 3.70 -3.24
CA VAL A 22 3.16 2.69 -2.69
C VAL A 22 4.56 3.29 -2.58
N GLY A 23 5.39 2.83 -1.66
CA GLY A 23 6.74 3.36 -1.47
C GLY A 23 7.02 3.92 -0.09
N GLU A 24 8.23 4.42 0.09
CA GLU A 24 8.71 5.02 1.33
C GLU A 24 8.05 6.38 1.58
N LYS A 25 7.97 6.79 2.85
CA LYS A 25 7.49 8.13 3.18
C LYS A 25 8.45 9.17 2.57
N GLY A 26 7.95 9.93 1.60
CA GLY A 26 8.74 10.93 0.86
C GLY A 26 9.21 10.47 -0.52
N ASP A 27 9.15 9.17 -0.81
CA ASP A 27 9.45 8.59 -2.14
C ASP A 27 8.27 7.72 -2.60
N GLU A 28 7.07 8.29 -2.50
CA GLU A 28 5.82 7.59 -2.78
C GLU A 28 5.55 7.59 -4.29
N GLN A 29 5.37 6.40 -4.85
CA GLN A 29 5.00 6.17 -6.23
C GLN A 29 3.49 6.02 -6.38
N LYS A 30 2.92 6.67 -7.39
CA LYS A 30 1.52 6.54 -7.77
C LYS A 30 1.40 5.60 -8.97
N ILE A 31 0.80 4.45 -8.77
CA ILE A 31 0.69 3.39 -9.79
C ILE A 31 -0.79 3.14 -10.09
N GLY A 32 -1.18 3.12 -11.36
CA GLY A 32 -2.59 2.97 -11.76
C GLY A 32 -3.09 1.52 -11.74
N SER A 33 -2.20 0.55 -11.90
CA SER A 33 -2.54 -0.87 -11.86
C SER A 33 -2.25 -1.49 -10.50
N TYR A 34 -3.21 -2.28 -10.00
CA TYR A 34 -3.03 -3.03 -8.75
C TYR A 34 -1.89 -4.04 -8.86
N GLU A 35 -1.77 -4.72 -10.00
CA GLU A 35 -0.73 -5.74 -10.22
C GLU A 35 0.66 -5.11 -10.26
N GLU A 36 0.81 -3.98 -10.94
CA GLU A 36 2.07 -3.23 -10.96
C GLU A 36 2.43 -2.70 -9.57
N ALA A 37 1.44 -2.20 -8.82
CA ALA A 37 1.66 -1.72 -7.46
C ALA A 37 2.07 -2.87 -6.52
N LEU A 38 1.41 -4.02 -6.61
CA LEU A 38 1.76 -5.21 -5.85
C LEU A 38 3.16 -5.71 -6.21
N HIS A 39 3.52 -5.69 -7.49
CA HIS A 39 4.85 -6.07 -7.96
C HIS A 39 5.93 -5.09 -7.45
N TYR A 40 5.64 -3.78 -7.44
CA TYR A 40 6.52 -2.78 -6.83
C TYR A 40 6.74 -3.06 -5.34
N LEU A 41 5.66 -3.31 -4.59
CA LEU A 41 5.72 -3.64 -3.17
C LEU A 41 6.57 -4.89 -2.91
N ARG A 42 6.51 -5.91 -3.77
CA ARG A 42 7.31 -7.15 -3.64
C ARG A 42 8.81 -6.92 -3.84
N LYS A 43 9.20 -5.87 -4.57
CA LYS A 43 10.60 -5.50 -4.80
C LYS A 43 11.18 -4.67 -3.66
N MET A 44 10.33 -4.08 -2.80
CA MET A 44 10.78 -3.36 -1.62
C MET A 44 11.22 -4.34 -0.52
N ASP A 45 12.28 -3.98 0.21
CA ASP A 45 12.69 -4.69 1.44
C ASP A 45 11.52 -4.76 2.45
N LYS A 46 10.84 -3.62 2.62
CA LYS A 46 9.61 -3.51 3.40
C LYS A 46 8.53 -2.82 2.60
N ALA A 47 7.58 -3.59 2.07
CA ALA A 47 6.42 -3.06 1.37
C ALA A 47 5.71 -1.99 2.20
N LYS A 48 5.47 -0.82 1.60
CA LYS A 48 4.79 0.31 2.23
C LYS A 48 3.77 0.89 1.28
N TRP A 49 2.57 1.16 1.77
CA TRP A 49 1.47 1.71 0.96
C TRP A 49 0.59 2.62 1.79
N ARG A 50 -0.18 3.48 1.12
CA ARG A 50 -1.22 4.27 1.80
C ARG A 50 -2.55 3.55 1.83
N ARG A 51 -3.26 3.74 2.93
CA ARG A 51 -4.64 3.28 3.13
C ARG A 51 -5.42 4.29 3.98
N PRO A 52 -6.76 4.29 3.94
CA PRO A 52 -7.58 5.06 4.87
C PRO A 52 -7.61 4.42 6.27
N ASN A 53 -7.50 5.24 7.32
CA ASN A 53 -7.75 4.82 8.70
C ASN A 53 -9.25 4.95 9.04
N PRO A 54 -9.72 4.48 10.21
CA PRO A 54 -11.13 4.59 10.61
C PRO A 54 -11.68 6.02 10.66
N LYS A 55 -10.82 7.05 10.68
CA LYS A 55 -11.19 8.47 10.61
C LYS A 55 -11.21 9.01 9.16
N GLY A 56 -11.04 8.15 8.15
CA GLY A 56 -10.97 8.54 6.73
C GLY A 56 -9.63 9.14 6.28
N ASN A 57 -8.65 9.27 7.17
CA ASN A 57 -7.35 9.85 6.85
C ASN A 57 -6.43 8.82 6.20
N TRP A 58 -5.73 9.22 5.14
CA TRP A 58 -4.83 8.32 4.42
C TRP A 58 -3.42 8.37 5.01
N GLY A 59 -2.98 7.25 5.57
CA GLY A 59 -1.65 7.10 6.17
C GLY A 59 -0.85 5.97 5.51
N ILE A 60 0.47 6.08 5.57
CA ILE A 60 1.39 5.03 5.13
C ILE A 60 1.44 3.94 6.20
N VAL A 61 1.29 2.69 5.77
CA VAL A 61 1.53 1.50 6.58
C VAL A 61 2.69 0.71 5.99
N SER A 62 3.24 -0.22 6.76
CA SER A 62 4.27 -1.15 6.30
C SER A 62 3.77 -2.58 6.46
N ALA A 63 4.14 -3.44 5.51
CA ALA A 63 3.96 -4.88 5.62
C ALA A 63 4.70 -5.38 6.86
N VAL A 64 4.01 -6.22 7.62
CA VAL A 64 4.59 -7.06 8.67
C VAL A 64 4.56 -8.53 8.29
N GLU A 65 3.69 -8.91 7.35
CA GLU A 65 3.51 -10.28 6.90
C GLU A 65 3.07 -10.31 5.44
N TRP A 66 3.41 -11.38 4.73
CA TRP A 66 2.93 -11.67 3.38
C TRP A 66 2.21 -13.01 3.40
N ARG A 67 0.92 -13.03 3.05
CA ARG A 67 0.11 -14.24 2.90
C ARG A 67 -0.49 -14.33 1.51
#